data_AF-A0A5K1D7X8-F1
#
_entry.id   AF-A0A5K1D7X8-F1
#
_cell.length_a   1.000
_cell.length_b   1.000
_cell.length_c   1.000
_cell.angle_alpha   90.00
_cell.angle_beta   90.00
_cell.angle_gamma   90.00
#
_symmetry.space_group_name_H-M   'P 1'
#
loop_
_entity.id
_entity.type
_entity.pdbx_description
1 polymer ?
#
loop_
_entity_poly.entity_id
_entity_poly.type
_entity_poly.pdbx_seq_one_letter_code
_entity_poly.pdbx_strand_id
1 'polypeptide(L)' 'TGTRLAEAGMAVYGIDYEGHGKSAGLRGYVSNFDEIVGDCRDFFTSVA' A
#
# COMPACT_ATOMS: atom_id res chain seq x y z
N THR A 1 0.43 -12.11 -10.24
CA THR A 1 1.39 -11.27 -9.50
C THR A 1 1.44 -9.91 -10.17
N GLY A 2 1.92 -8.87 -9.49
CA GLY A 2 2.14 -7.56 -10.10
C GLY A 2 2.99 -7.64 -11.37
N THR A 3 3.96 -8.55 -11.41
CA THR A 3 4.80 -8.84 -12.59
C THR A 3 3.99 -9.12 -13.86
N ARG A 4 2.94 -9.95 -13.77
CA ARG A 4 2.09 -10.28 -14.94
C ARG A 4 1.33 -9.07 -15.48
N LEU A 5 0.98 -8.11 -14.62
CA LEU A 5 0.30 -6.89 -15.03
C LEU A 5 1.29 -5.91 -15.67
N ALA A 6 2.49 -5.80 -15.10
CA ALA A 6 3.57 -5.00 -15.67
C ALA A 6 4.01 -5.52 -17.06
N GLU A 7 4.13 -6.84 -17.22
CA GLU A 7 4.41 -7.50 -18.52
C GLU A 7 3.32 -7.22 -19.56
N ALA A 8 2.09 -6.98 -19.12
CA ALA A 8 0.97 -6.60 -19.98
C ALA A 8 0.88 -5.07 -20.22
N GLY A 9 1.87 -4.29 -19.81
CA GLY A 9 1.96 -2.85 -20.08
C GLY A 9 1.22 -1.96 -19.07
N MET A 10 0.78 -2.48 -17.93
CA MET A 10 0.15 -1.69 -16.87
C MET A 10 1.18 -1.22 -15.83
N ALA A 11 1.04 0.03 -15.36
CA ALA A 11 1.75 0.46 -14.16
C ALA A 11 1.13 -0.20 -12.92
N VAL A 12 1.98 -0.71 -12.03
CA VAL A 12 1.57 -1.44 -10.82
C VAL A 12 2.24 -0.82 -9.61
N TYR A 13 1.44 -0.45 -8.62
CA TYR A 13 1.89 0.18 -7.39
C TYR A 13 1.39 -0.63 -6.19
N GLY A 14 2.14 -0.60 -5.09
CA GLY A 14 1.76 -1.24 -3.83
C GLY A 14 2.52 -0.61 -2.67
N ILE A 15 1.88 -0.61 -1.50
CA ILE A 15 2.44 -0.10 -0.25
C ILE A 15 2.30 -1.15 0.85
N ASP A 16 3.23 -1.13 1.80
CA ASP A 16 3.12 -1.87 3.04
C ASP A 16 2.36 -1.00 4.06
N TYR A 17 1.32 -1.52 4.70
CA TYR A 17 0.60 -0.80 5.76
C TYR A 17 1.45 -0.64 7.02
N GLU A 18 1.07 0.29 7.88
CA GLU A 18 1.66 0.41 9.22
C GLU A 18 1.68 -0.98 9.93
N GLY A 19 2.80 -1.28 10.57
CA GLY A 19 3.05 -2.54 11.25
C GLY A 19 3.32 -3.74 10.33
N HIS A 20 3.29 -3.55 9.00
CA HIS A 20 3.45 -4.62 8.01
C HIS A 20 4.66 -4.39 7.10
N GLY A 21 5.16 -5.49 6.53
CA GLY A 21 6.25 -5.45 5.55
C GLY A 21 7.47 -4.66 6.04
N LYS A 22 7.83 -3.62 5.29
CA LYS A 22 8.95 -2.70 5.57
C LYS A 22 8.50 -1.37 6.20
N SER A 23 7.21 -1.12 6.33
CA SER A 23 6.68 0.08 6.98
C SER A 23 6.90 0.05 8.49
N ALA A 24 6.98 1.22 9.10
CA ALA A 24 7.14 1.38 10.54
C ALA A 24 5.88 0.94 11.31
N GLY A 25 5.94 0.96 12.64
CA GLY A 25 4.84 0.59 13.52
C GLY A 25 5.04 -0.75 14.23
N LEU A 26 4.17 -1.05 15.19
CA LEU A 26 4.21 -2.30 15.93
C LEU A 26 3.78 -3.45 15.00
N ARG A 27 4.53 -4.55 14.99
CA ARG A 27 4.33 -5.65 14.03
C ARG A 27 2.91 -6.23 14.11
N GLY A 28 2.18 -6.14 12.99
CA GLY A 28 0.82 -6.65 12.85
C GLY A 28 -0.23 -5.86 13.65
N TYR A 29 0.10 -4.67 14.14
CA TYR A 29 -0.83 -3.83 14.89
C TYR A 29 -1.34 -2.68 14.04
N VAL A 30 -2.65 -2.46 14.10
CA VAL A 30 -3.35 -1.35 13.46
C VAL A 30 -4.22 -0.72 14.53
N SER A 31 -3.95 0.54 14.85
CA SER A 31 -4.64 1.24 15.94
C SER A 31 -6.03 1.71 15.53
N ASN A 32 -6.16 2.14 14.27
CA ASN A 32 -7.39 2.61 13.65
C ASN A 32 -7.42 2.19 12.17
N PHE A 33 -8.55 1.61 11.72
CA PHE A 33 -8.70 1.20 10.33
C PHE A 33 -8.79 2.39 9.35
N ASP A 34 -9.26 3.55 9.81
CA ASP A 34 -9.34 4.75 8.98
C ASP A 34 -7.96 5.24 8.53
N GLU A 35 -6.89 4.97 9.30
CA GLU A 35 -5.51 5.31 8.92
C GLU A 35 -5.08 4.52 7.68
N ILE A 36 -5.42 3.22 7.59
CA ILE A 36 -5.17 2.41 6.39
C ILE A 36 -5.89 2.98 5.17
N VAL A 37 -7.14 3.40 5.34
CA VAL A 37 -7.95 4.00 4.26
C VAL A 37 -7.33 5.33 3.82
N GLY A 38 -6.91 6.16 4.77
CA GLY A 38 -6.21 7.42 4.53
C GLY A 38 -4.92 7.22 3.74
N ASP A 39 -4.05 6.32 4.19
CA ASP A 39 -2.78 6.00 3.53
C ASP A 39 -3.00 5.51 2.08
N CYS A 40 -3.98 4.64 1.87
CA CYS A 40 -4.35 4.18 0.53
C CYS A 40 -4.80 5.35 -0.35
N ARG A 41 -5.70 6.19 0.16
CA ARG A 41 -6.19 7.35 -0.58
C ARG A 41 -5.03 8.25 -0.95
N ASP A 42 -4.23 8.67 0.02
CA ASP A 42 -3.17 9.65 -0.21
C ASP A 42 -2.12 9.12 -1.20
N PHE A 43 -1.67 7.88 -1.04
CA PHE A 43 -0.69 7.29 -1.95
C PHE A 43 -1.27 7.08 -3.35
N PHE A 44 -2.40 6.36 -3.49
CA PHE A 44 -2.90 5.99 -4.82
C PHE A 44 -3.45 7.18 -5.61
N THR A 45 -3.92 8.25 -4.94
CA THR A 45 -4.28 9.50 -5.63
C THR A 45 -3.05 10.31 -6.05
N SER A 46 -1.89 10.08 -5.45
CA SER A 46 -0.64 10.78 -5.82
C SER A 46 0.10 10.15 -7.02
N VAL A 47 -0.15 8.88 -7.30
CA VAL A 47 0.50 8.12 -8.40
C VAL A 47 -0.44 7.78 -9.55
N ALA A 48 -1.72 8.15 -9.43
CA ALA A 48 -2.71 8.13 -10.51
C ALA A 48 -2.69 9.45 -11.29
#